data_AF-A0A0C2VFX1-F1
#
_entry.id   AF-A0A0C2VFX1-F1
#
_cell.length_a   1.000
_cell.length_b   1.000
_cell.length_c   1.000
_cell.angle_alpha   90.00
_cell.angle_beta   90.00
_cell.angle_gamma   90.00
#
_symmetry.space_group_name_H-M   'P 1'
#
loop_
_entity.id
_entity.type
_entity.pdbx_description
1 polymer ?
#
loop_
_entity_poly.entity_id
_entity_poly.type
_entity_poly.pdbx_seq_one_letter_code
_entity_poly.pdbx_strand_id
1 'polypeptide(L)' 'MMTDDTKNDSVEQRMKKEQGQDIEPQRDPEKPAHTKTAKGNM' A
#
# COMPACT_ATOMS: atom_id res chain seq x y z
N MET A 1 -9.71 1.02 -16.96
CA MET A 1 -8.41 1.00 -16.25
C MET A 1 -8.64 0.23 -14.96
N MET A 2 -8.34 -1.07 -14.93
CA MET A 2 -8.26 -1.78 -13.64
C MET A 2 -6.87 -1.49 -13.10
N THR A 3 -6.79 -0.59 -12.12
CA THR A 3 -5.56 -0.27 -11.42
C THR A 3 -4.96 -1.56 -10.86
N ASP A 4 -3.69 -1.80 -11.14
CA ASP A 4 -2.93 -3.00 -10.72
C ASP A 4 -2.94 -3.22 -9.19
N ASP A 5 -3.39 -2.23 -8.42
CA ASP A 5 -3.51 -2.21 -6.96
C ASP A 5 -4.40 -3.33 -6.38
N THR A 6 -5.29 -3.93 -7.17
CA THR A 6 -6.25 -4.93 -6.67
C THR A 6 -5.87 -6.38 -6.96
N LYS A 7 -4.88 -6.62 -7.83
CA LYS A 7 -4.59 -7.97 -8.37
C LYS A 7 -4.01 -8.93 -7.34
N ASN A 8 -3.43 -8.41 -6.26
CA ASN A 8 -2.80 -9.19 -5.20
C ASN A 8 -3.52 -9.11 -3.86
N ASP A 9 -4.65 -8.39 -3.79
CA ASP A 9 -5.40 -8.26 -2.54
C ASP A 9 -6.17 -9.55 -2.22
N SER A 10 -6.15 -9.95 -0.95
CA SER A 10 -7.04 -11.02 -0.49
C SER A 10 -8.51 -10.59 -0.64
N VAL A 11 -9.43 -11.57 -0.63
CA VAL A 11 -10.89 -11.27 -0.65
C VAL A 11 -11.27 -10.35 0.51
N GLU A 12 -10.71 -10.61 1.70
CA GLU A 12 -11.00 -9.84 2.91
C GLU A 12 -10.48 -8.40 2.83
N GLN A 13 -9.30 -8.20 2.23
CA GLN A 13 -8.73 -6.86 2.00
C GLN A 13 -9.57 -6.06 1.01
N ARG A 14 -10.07 -6.69 -0.06
CA ARG A 14 -10.97 -6.03 -1.02
C ARG A 14 -12.26 -5.56 -0.35
N MET A 15 -12.86 -6.40 0.50
CA MET A 15 -14.06 -6.03 1.26
C MET A 15 -13.80 -4.87 2.24
N LYS A 16 -12.65 -4.85 2.92
CA LYS A 16 -12.28 -3.75 3.83
C LYS A 16 -12.10 -2.42 3.08
N LYS A 17 -11.49 -2.44 1.89
CA LYS A 17 -11.38 -1.28 0.99
C LYS A 17 -12.76 -0.78 0.55
N GLU A 18 -13.63 -1.68 0.08
CA GLU A 18 -15.00 -1.34 -0.35
C GLU A 18 -15.85 -0.74 0.79
N GLN A 19 -15.64 -1.22 2.02
CA GLN A 19 -16.34 -0.71 3.21
C GLN A 19 -15.70 0.55 3.81
N GLY A 20 -14.62 1.08 3.21
CA GLY A 20 -13.91 2.26 3.70
C GLY A 20 -13.20 2.05 5.04
N GLN A 21 -12.90 0.80 5.39
CA GLN A 21 -12.21 0.41 6.64
C GLN A 21 -10.68 0.23 6.46
N ASP A 22 -10.17 0.47 5.26
CA ASP A 22 -8.73 0.49 4.98
C ASP A 22 -8.13 1.82 5.46
N ILE A 23 -7.83 1.92 6.76
CA ILE A 23 -7.18 3.09 7.34
C ILE A 23 -5.67 3.01 7.17
N GLU A 24 -5.06 4.09 6.69
CA GLU A 24 -3.61 4.17 6.65
C GLU A 24 -3.04 4.22 8.08
N PRO A 25 -1.97 3.48 8.38
CA PRO A 25 -1.30 3.59 9.66
C PRO A 25 -0.68 4.98 9.79
N GLN A 26 -0.68 5.52 11.01
CA GLN A 26 0.02 6.76 11.29
C GLN A 26 1.51 6.61 11.00
N ARG A 27 2.03 7.46 10.09
CA ARG A 27 3.45 7.48 9.72
C ARG A 27 4.16 8.62 10.44
N ASP A 28 5.37 8.35 10.88
CA ASP A 28 6.28 9.37 11.40
C ASP A 28 6.93 10.10 10.20
N PRO A 29 6.76 11.43 10.07
CA PRO A 29 7.29 12.18 8.94
C PRO A 29 8.82 12.18 8.88
N GLU A 30 9.51 11.95 9.99
CA GLU A 30 10.99 11.88 10.04
C GLU A 30 11.52 10.50 9.66
N LYS A 31 10.67 9.45 9.70
CA LYS A 31 11.09 8.10 9.32
C LYS A 31 10.99 7.91 7.81
N PRO A 32 12.04 7.40 7.15
CA PRO A 32 11.99 7.14 5.73
C PRO A 32 10.89 6.12 5.44
N ALA A 33 10.11 6.38 4.38
CA ALA A 33 9.22 5.36 3.86
C ALA A 33 10.06 4.15 3.49
N HIS A 34 9.68 2.96 3.94
CA HIS A 34 10.24 1.71 3.45
C HIS A 34 9.75 1.42 2.02
N THR A 35 9.78 2.41 1.14
CA THR A 35 9.74 2.18 -0.29
C THR A 35 11.09 1.58 -0.65
N LYS A 36 11.09 0.36 -1.17
CA LYS A 36 12.31 -0.30 -1.66
C LYS A 36 12.83 0.45 -2.89
N THR A 37 13.44 1.62 -2.73
CA THR A 37 14.41 2.15 -3.69
C THR A 37 15.75 1.46 -3.46
N ALA A 38 15.74 0.13 -3.58
CA ALA A 38 16.95 -0.67 -3.76
C ALA A 38 17.09 -0.93 -5.27
N LYS A 39 17.48 0.11 -6.01
CA LYS A 39 17.99 0.12 -7.41
C LYS A 39 18.15 1.61 -7.82
N GLY A 40 19.33 2.20 -7.94
CA GLY A 40 20.66 1.65 -7.81
C GLY A 40 21.71 2.77 -7.69
N ASN A 41 22.78 2.47 -6.96
CA ASN A 41 24.09 3.01 -7.28
C ASN A 41 24.60 2.21 -8.48
N MET A 42 24.64 2.81 -9.66
CA MET A 42 25.64 2.62 -10.73
C MET A 42 25.41 3.65 -11.82
#